data_AF-A0A2M7S0G5-F1
#
_entry.id   AF-A0A2M7S0G5-F1
#
_cell.length_a   1.000
_cell.length_b   1.000
_cell.length_c   1.000
_cell.angle_alpha   90.00
_cell.angle_beta   90.00
_cell.angle_gamma   90.00
#
_symmetry.space_group_name_H-M   'P 1'
#
loop_
_entity.id
_entity.type
_entity.pdbx_description
1 polymer ?
#
loop_
_entity_poly.entity_id
_entity_poly.type
_entity_poly.pdbx_seq_one_letter_code
_entity_poly.pdbx_strand_id
1 'polypeptide(L)'
;MISTLEGIIESKSLDSVVINVSGVGYEVNISTSTYNRLPTPGKSVKLLIIESTGMYGGGVNLYGFLTTEEKAIFISFKNSLKNTGAKKALEYLDKAMKSLADFRRAVVNKDLKLLTSIFGFHRQTAEKIIAGLQDKLDDVKISGKEKWVKVPGGVHEETIQALVTL
;
A
#
# COMPACT_ATOMS: atom_id res chain seq x y z
N MET A 1 -8.69 5.88 20.53
CA MET A 1 -8.65 5.49 19.11
C MET A 1 -8.32 6.71 18.27
N ILE A 2 -7.25 6.65 17.47
CA ILE A 2 -6.75 7.76 16.63
C ILE A 2 -7.07 7.45 15.17
N SER A 3 -7.94 8.25 14.56
CA SER A 3 -8.38 8.05 13.17
C SER A 3 -7.58 8.86 12.15
N THR A 4 -7.09 10.03 12.56
CA THR A 4 -6.32 10.98 11.74
C THR A 4 -5.34 11.76 12.59
N LEU A 5 -4.21 12.14 12.02
CA LEU A 5 -3.28 13.12 12.59
C LEU A 5 -3.01 14.23 11.59
N GLU A 6 -3.04 15.47 12.06
CA GLU A 6 -2.75 16.67 11.28
C GLU A 6 -1.79 17.56 12.07
N GLY A 7 -0.67 17.91 11.47
CA GLY A 7 0.41 18.62 12.17
C GLY A 7 1.62 18.87 11.28
N ILE A 8 2.75 19.23 11.90
CA ILE A 8 4.00 19.54 11.19
C ILE A 8 4.93 18.33 11.21
N ILE A 9 5.55 18.02 10.07
CA ILE A 9 6.58 16.98 10.01
C ILE A 9 7.84 17.48 10.72
N GLU A 10 8.23 16.85 11.82
CA GLU A 10 9.51 17.13 12.50
C GLU A 10 10.66 16.38 11.85
N SER A 11 10.45 15.11 11.54
CA SER A 11 11.43 14.25 10.90
C SER A 11 10.74 13.15 10.09
N LYS A 12 11.42 12.62 9.06
CA LYS A 12 10.95 11.47 8.29
C LYS A 12 12.09 10.53 7.93
N SER A 13 11.84 9.24 8.03
CA SER A 13 12.68 8.13 7.59
C SER A 13 11.89 7.28 6.59
N LEU A 14 12.54 6.31 5.93
CA LEU A 14 11.86 5.45 4.95
C LEU A 14 10.69 4.65 5.55
N ASP A 15 10.75 4.38 6.86
CA ASP A 15 9.80 3.49 7.54
C ASP A 15 8.85 4.26 8.49
N SER A 16 9.19 5.49 8.88
CA SER A 16 8.42 6.28 9.84
C SER A 16 8.48 7.79 9.62
N VAL A 17 7.48 8.50 10.15
CA VAL A 17 7.44 9.97 10.21
C VAL A 17 7.04 10.40 11.61
N VAL A 18 7.68 11.46 12.11
CA VAL A 18 7.27 12.13 13.34
C VAL A 18 6.45 13.37 13.00
N ILE A 19 5.21 13.39 13.46
CA ILE A 19 4.29 14.52 13.27
C ILE A 19 4.10 15.21 14.63
N ASN A 20 4.50 16.48 14.70
CA ASN A 20 4.20 17.33 15.84
C ASN A 20 2.78 17.87 15.73
N VAL A 21 1.96 17.52 16.71
CA VAL A 21 0.61 18.03 16.91
C VAL A 21 0.60 18.78 18.23
N SER A 22 0.61 20.12 18.16
CA SER A 22 0.54 21.01 19.32
C SER A 22 1.58 20.72 20.41
N GLY A 23 2.81 20.38 20.02
CA GLY A 23 3.92 20.09 20.94
C GLY A 23 4.11 18.62 21.28
N VAL A 24 3.25 17.71 20.78
CA VAL A 24 3.38 16.26 20.97
C VAL A 24 3.83 15.61 19.67
N GLY A 25 4.99 14.95 19.70
CA GLY A 25 5.54 14.20 18.56
C GLY A 25 4.95 12.79 18.48
N TYR A 26 4.14 12.54 17.45
CA TYR A 26 3.61 11.21 17.15
C TYR A 26 4.47 10.50 16.12
N GLU A 27 5.06 9.38 16.50
CA GLU A 27 5.74 8.49 15.55
C GLU A 27 4.70 7.62 14.82
N VAL A 28 4.71 7.72 13.49
CA VAL A 28 3.78 7.02 12.61
C VAL A 28 4.57 6.20 11.60
N ASN A 29 4.34 4.88 11.59
CA ASN A 29 4.90 3.97 10.60
C ASN A 29 4.25 4.24 9.24
N ILE A 30 5.05 4.35 8.21
CA ILE A 30 4.60 4.67 6.85
C ILE A 30 5.27 3.73 5.85
N SER A 31 4.64 3.60 4.70
CA SER A 31 5.19 2.85 3.59
C SER A 31 6.25 3.69 2.86
N THR A 32 7.20 3.04 2.17
CA THR A 32 8.22 3.75 1.37
C THR A 32 7.57 4.61 0.27
N SER A 33 6.47 4.12 -0.33
CA SER A 33 5.70 4.91 -1.29
C SER A 33 5.13 6.19 -0.67
N THR A 34 4.67 6.10 0.59
CA THR A 34 4.17 7.25 1.34
C THR A 34 5.29 8.24 1.64
N TYR A 35 6.46 7.78 2.09
CA TYR A 35 7.62 8.63 2.37
C TYR A 35 7.99 9.56 1.19
N ASN A 36 7.99 9.01 -0.02
CA ASN A 36 8.33 9.74 -1.24
C ASN A 36 7.30 10.83 -1.59
N ARG A 37 6.06 10.67 -1.14
CA ARG A 37 4.96 11.62 -1.37
C ARG A 37 4.78 12.63 -0.23
N LEU A 38 5.39 12.39 0.92
CA LEU A 38 5.35 13.31 2.04
C LEU A 38 6.15 14.59 1.75
N PRO A 39 5.69 15.74 2.22
CA PRO A 39 6.47 16.98 2.13
C PRO A 39 7.76 16.88 2.94
N THR A 40 8.62 17.88 2.80
CA THR A 40 9.85 17.99 3.60
C THR A 40 9.54 18.30 5.07
N PRO A 41 10.45 17.99 6.01
CA PRO A 41 10.34 18.46 7.39
C PRO A 41 10.08 19.98 7.48
N GLY A 42 9.31 20.39 8.48
CA GLY A 42 8.83 21.76 8.68
C GLY A 42 7.53 22.12 7.94
N LYS A 43 6.94 21.19 7.18
CA LYS A 43 5.67 21.39 6.47
C LYS A 43 4.52 20.64 7.13
N SER A 44 3.30 21.14 6.93
CA SER A 44 2.08 20.50 7.42
C SER A 44 1.73 19.25 6.62
N VAL A 45 1.20 18.24 7.30
CA VAL A 45 0.67 17.02 6.69
C VAL A 45 -0.57 16.54 7.45
N LYS A 46 -1.45 15.84 6.74
CA LYS A 46 -2.56 15.08 7.31
C LYS A 46 -2.45 13.62 6.90
N LEU A 47 -2.47 12.71 7.87
CA LEU A 47 -2.46 11.27 7.64
C LEU A 47 -3.69 10.62 8.26
N LEU A 48 -4.23 9.63 7.55
CA LEU A 48 -5.21 8.70 8.10
C LEU A 48 -4.47 7.64 8.91
N ILE A 49 -4.95 7.36 10.12
CA ILE A 49 -4.25 6.50 11.08
C ILE A 49 -5.00 5.19 11.30
N ILE A 50 -4.23 4.11 11.50
CA ILE A 50 -4.65 2.84 12.09
C ILE A 50 -3.73 2.50 13.25
N GLU A 51 -4.32 2.20 14.40
CA GLU A 51 -3.61 1.68 15.56
C GLU A 51 -3.42 0.16 15.44
N SER A 52 -2.25 -0.32 15.87
CA SER A 52 -1.99 -1.74 16.04
C SER A 52 -1.21 -1.99 17.32
N THR A 53 -1.79 -2.76 18.22
CA THR A 53 -1.12 -3.21 19.44
C THR A 53 -0.01 -4.20 19.09
N GLY A 54 1.13 -4.07 19.76
CA GLY A 54 2.21 -5.05 19.69
C GLY A 54 1.74 -6.43 20.19
N MET A 55 2.39 -7.49 19.72
CA MET A 55 2.19 -8.82 20.31
C MET A 55 2.63 -8.78 21.79
N TYR A 56 1.97 -9.55 22.64
CA TYR A 56 2.29 -9.68 24.07
C TYR A 56 2.12 -8.40 24.92
N GLY A 57 1.16 -7.54 24.58
CA GLY A 57 0.86 -6.35 25.40
C GLY A 57 1.89 -5.22 25.24
N GLY A 58 2.64 -5.22 24.14
CA GLY A 58 3.48 -4.09 23.75
C GLY A 58 2.66 -2.83 23.47
N GLY A 59 3.37 -1.70 23.33
CA GLY A 59 2.77 -0.40 23.04
C GLY A 59 1.92 -0.34 21.77
N VAL A 60 1.20 0.77 21.61
CA VAL A 60 0.37 1.04 20.43
C VAL A 60 1.27 1.62 19.33
N ASN A 61 1.30 0.95 18.18
CA ASN A 61 1.97 1.47 16.98
C ASN A 61 0.94 2.15 16.08
N LEU A 62 1.30 3.31 15.53
CA LEU A 62 0.49 4.03 14.55
C LEU A 62 0.99 3.71 13.14
N TYR A 63 0.05 3.51 12.22
CA TYR A 63 0.30 3.32 10.79
C TYR A 63 -0.46 4.38 10.02
N GLY A 64 0.24 5.10 9.14
CA GLY A 64 -0.26 6.28 8.44
C GLY A 64 -0.44 6.08 6.94
N PHE A 65 -1.50 6.67 6.39
CA PHE A 65 -1.85 6.60 4.97
C PHE A 65 -2.26 7.99 4.44
N LEU A 66 -1.88 8.30 3.20
CA LEU A 66 -2.26 9.56 2.56
C LEU A 66 -3.65 9.49 1.94
N THR A 67 -4.09 8.29 1.54
CA THR A 67 -5.37 8.07 0.88
C THR A 67 -6.23 7.03 1.59
N THR A 68 -7.54 7.13 1.40
CA THR A 68 -8.51 6.15 1.91
C THR A 68 -8.32 4.77 1.27
N GLU A 69 -7.86 4.73 0.02
CA GLU A 69 -7.60 3.52 -0.75
C GLU A 69 -6.44 2.71 -0.15
N GLU A 70 -5.32 3.40 0.12
CA GLU A 70 -4.16 2.82 0.82
C GLU A 70 -4.56 2.23 2.18
N LYS A 71 -5.32 3.00 2.96
CA LYS A 71 -5.82 2.57 4.26
C LYS A 71 -6.73 1.34 4.14
N ALA A 72 -7.65 1.33 3.18
CA ALA A 72 -8.58 0.21 2.97
C ALA A 72 -7.85 -1.07 2.58
N ILE A 73 -6.87 -0.98 1.68
CA ILE A 73 -6.06 -2.11 1.23
C ILE A 73 -5.21 -2.65 2.39
N PHE A 74 -4.58 -1.77 3.17
CA PHE A 74 -3.84 -2.17 4.36
C PHE A 74 -4.70 -2.94 5.37
N ILE A 75 -5.90 -2.42 5.68
CA ILE A 75 -6.85 -3.07 6.59
C ILE A 75 -7.23 -4.45 6.03
N SER A 76 -7.45 -4.53 4.72
CA SER A 76 -7.80 -5.78 4.05
C SER A 76 -6.66 -6.81 4.17
N PHE A 77 -5.40 -6.42 3.95
CA PHE A 77 -4.24 -7.29 4.17
C PHE A 77 -4.15 -7.79 5.62
N LYS A 78 -4.21 -6.85 6.58
CA LYS A 78 -4.07 -7.15 8.01
C LYS A 78 -5.15 -8.11 8.51
N ASN A 79 -6.40 -7.92 8.09
CA ASN A 79 -7.52 -8.66 8.64
C ASN A 79 -7.80 -9.99 7.92
N SER A 80 -7.43 -10.10 6.64
CA SER A 80 -7.84 -11.24 5.80
C SER A 80 -6.76 -12.29 5.65
N LEU A 81 -5.49 -11.92 5.85
CA LEU A 81 -4.37 -12.82 5.65
C LEU A 81 -3.87 -13.38 6.98
N LYS A 82 -3.94 -14.70 7.12
CA LYS A 82 -3.39 -15.40 8.30
C LYS A 82 -1.91 -15.05 8.49
N ASN A 83 -1.50 -14.83 9.75
CA ASN A 83 -0.13 -14.50 10.14
C ASN A 83 0.43 -13.24 9.43
N THR A 84 -0.45 -12.28 9.11
CA THR A 84 -0.06 -10.99 8.53
C THR A 84 -0.34 -9.88 9.54
N GLY A 85 0.69 -9.56 10.33
CA GLY A 85 0.65 -8.41 11.24
C GLY A 85 0.77 -7.08 10.49
N ALA A 86 0.60 -5.97 11.21
CA ALA A 86 0.58 -4.63 10.64
C ALA A 86 1.85 -4.28 9.84
N LYS A 87 3.05 -4.61 10.35
CA LYS A 87 4.31 -4.41 9.62
C LYS A 87 4.34 -5.14 8.26
N LYS A 88 3.92 -6.40 8.25
CA LYS A 88 3.88 -7.22 7.02
C LYS A 88 2.79 -6.75 6.04
N ALA A 89 1.66 -6.27 6.56
CA ALA A 89 0.63 -5.64 5.74
C ALA A 89 1.14 -4.35 5.07
N LEU A 90 2.01 -3.58 5.74
CA LEU A 90 2.64 -2.39 5.18
C LEU A 90 3.60 -2.75 4.04
N GLU A 91 4.42 -3.80 4.20
CA GLU A 91 5.28 -4.32 3.14
C GLU A 91 4.48 -4.79 1.91
N TYR A 92 3.33 -5.43 2.13
CA TYR A 92 2.43 -5.84 1.05
C TYR A 92 1.78 -4.65 0.35
N LEU A 93 1.41 -3.62 1.10
CA LEU A 93 0.93 -2.37 0.53
C LEU A 93 1.99 -1.72 -0.35
N ASP A 94 3.24 -1.61 0.10
CA ASP A 94 4.32 -1.01 -0.71
C ASP A 94 4.52 -1.74 -2.05
N LYS A 95 4.39 -3.07 -2.07
CA LYS A 95 4.39 -3.83 -3.33
C LYS A 95 3.20 -3.43 -4.21
N ALA A 96 1.99 -3.40 -3.65
CA ALA A 96 0.77 -3.04 -4.38
C ALA A 96 0.79 -1.60 -4.94
N MET A 97 1.47 -0.67 -4.26
CA MET A 97 1.56 0.74 -4.64
C MET A 97 2.23 1.01 -6.00
N LYS A 98 2.88 0.01 -6.62
CA LYS A 98 3.34 0.11 -8.02
C LYS A 98 2.20 0.46 -8.99
N SER A 99 1.03 -0.12 -8.76
CA SER A 99 -0.25 0.21 -9.42
C SER A 99 -1.39 -0.44 -8.64
N LEU A 100 -2.12 0.33 -7.85
CA LEU A 100 -3.25 -0.18 -7.08
C LEU A 100 -4.36 -0.74 -7.98
N ALA A 101 -4.58 -0.12 -9.15
CA ALA A 101 -5.56 -0.57 -10.13
C ALA A 101 -5.22 -1.97 -10.67
N ASP A 102 -3.98 -2.18 -11.13
CA ASP A 102 -3.55 -3.51 -11.59
C ASP A 102 -3.50 -4.52 -10.46
N PHE A 103 -3.16 -4.10 -9.24
CA PHE A 103 -3.17 -5.00 -8.09
C PHE A 103 -4.58 -5.52 -7.83
N ARG A 104 -5.58 -4.64 -7.74
CA ARG A 104 -6.99 -5.04 -7.60
C ARG A 104 -7.43 -5.96 -8.71
N ARG A 105 -7.17 -5.61 -9.98
CA ARG A 105 -7.51 -6.47 -11.11
C ARG A 105 -6.84 -7.83 -10.99
N ALA A 106 -5.56 -7.89 -10.64
CA ALA A 106 -4.83 -9.14 -10.48
C ALA A 106 -5.45 -10.03 -9.40
N VAL A 107 -5.88 -9.43 -8.29
CA VAL A 107 -6.54 -10.15 -7.19
C VAL A 107 -7.94 -10.64 -7.61
N VAL A 108 -8.77 -9.77 -8.17
CA VAL A 108 -10.16 -10.09 -8.58
C VAL A 108 -10.18 -11.15 -9.69
N ASN A 109 -9.31 -11.01 -10.70
CA ASN A 109 -9.21 -11.96 -11.82
C ASN A 109 -8.31 -13.17 -11.53
N LYS A 110 -7.82 -13.32 -10.29
CA LYS A 110 -6.95 -14.42 -9.86
C LYS A 110 -5.68 -14.56 -10.72
N ASP A 111 -5.14 -13.44 -11.22
CA ASP A 111 -3.93 -13.39 -12.04
C ASP A 111 -2.68 -13.56 -11.18
N LEU A 112 -2.39 -14.82 -10.85
CA LEU A 112 -1.22 -15.21 -10.07
C LEU A 112 0.10 -14.80 -10.74
N LYS A 113 0.15 -14.80 -12.08
CA LYS A 113 1.36 -14.43 -12.82
C LYS A 113 1.69 -12.97 -12.60
N LEU A 114 0.71 -12.07 -12.71
CA LEU A 114 0.92 -10.64 -12.49
C LEU A 114 1.36 -10.33 -11.04
N LEU A 115 0.73 -10.98 -10.04
CA LEU A 115 1.12 -10.83 -8.63
C LEU A 115 2.54 -11.32 -8.36
N THR A 116 2.97 -12.40 -9.00
CA THR A 116 4.31 -12.97 -8.78
C THR A 116 5.40 -12.25 -9.56
N SER A 117 5.18 -11.93 -10.84
CA SER A 117 6.21 -11.36 -11.71
C SER A 117 6.39 -9.85 -11.55
N ILE A 118 5.30 -9.09 -11.48
CA ILE A 118 5.36 -7.61 -11.45
C ILE A 118 5.37 -7.10 -10.01
N PHE A 119 4.45 -7.60 -9.19
CA PHE A 119 4.35 -7.19 -7.79
C PHE A 119 5.36 -7.91 -6.89
N GLY A 120 5.99 -9.00 -7.35
CA GLY A 120 7.06 -9.68 -6.63
C GLY A 120 6.56 -10.39 -5.36
N PHE A 121 5.31 -10.86 -5.35
CA PHE A 121 4.83 -11.74 -4.30
C PHE A 121 5.32 -13.17 -4.55
N HIS A 122 5.67 -13.89 -3.47
CA HIS A 122 5.91 -15.32 -3.59
C HIS A 122 4.60 -16.03 -3.94
N ARG A 123 4.69 -17.14 -4.67
CA ARG A 123 3.52 -17.90 -5.13
C ARG A 123 2.51 -18.18 -4.02
N GLN A 124 2.97 -18.76 -2.90
CA GLN A 124 2.11 -19.05 -1.75
C GLN A 124 1.46 -17.81 -1.13
N THR A 125 2.17 -16.68 -1.13
CA THR A 125 1.63 -15.40 -0.63
C THR A 125 0.59 -14.85 -1.60
N ALA A 126 0.85 -14.90 -2.91
CA ALA A 126 -0.07 -14.43 -3.92
C ALA A 126 -1.37 -15.26 -3.94
N GLU A 127 -1.29 -16.58 -3.77
CA GLU A 127 -2.46 -17.45 -3.62
C GLU A 127 -3.28 -17.08 -2.36
N LYS A 128 -2.62 -16.80 -1.23
CA LYS A 128 -3.29 -16.30 -0.01
C LYS A 128 -3.95 -14.94 -0.22
N ILE A 129 -3.28 -14.03 -0.91
CA ILE A 129 -3.80 -12.70 -1.26
C ILE A 129 -5.09 -12.85 -2.07
N ILE A 130 -5.05 -13.64 -3.16
CA ILE A 130 -6.24 -13.90 -3.99
C ILE A 130 -7.38 -14.48 -3.14
N ALA A 131 -7.12 -15.56 -2.40
CA ALA A 131 -8.14 -16.23 -1.60
C ALA A 131 -8.75 -15.35 -0.50
N GLY A 132 -7.95 -14.45 0.10
CA GLY A 132 -8.40 -13.60 1.20
C GLY A 132 -9.04 -12.28 0.77
N LEU A 133 -8.72 -11.78 -0.43
CA LEU A 133 -9.01 -10.41 -0.84
C LEU A 133 -9.87 -10.26 -2.10
N GLN A 134 -10.05 -11.31 -2.91
CA GLN A 134 -10.84 -11.25 -4.16
C GLN A 134 -12.22 -10.60 -3.97
N ASP A 135 -12.93 -10.98 -2.90
CA ASP A 135 -14.30 -10.50 -2.64
C ASP A 135 -14.31 -9.15 -1.91
N LYS A 136 -13.19 -8.77 -1.27
CA LYS A 136 -13.10 -7.54 -0.45
C LYS A 136 -12.63 -6.35 -1.24
N LEU A 137 -11.79 -6.57 -2.26
CA LEU A 137 -11.27 -5.50 -3.11
C LEU A 137 -12.24 -5.12 -4.23
N ASP A 138 -13.29 -5.89 -4.47
CA ASP A 138 -14.27 -5.52 -5.48
C ASP A 138 -15.00 -4.21 -5.11
N ASP A 139 -15.30 -4.03 -3.82
CA ASP A 139 -15.95 -2.83 -3.26
C ASP A 139 -15.00 -1.65 -3.00
N VAL A 140 -13.69 -1.88 -3.04
CA VAL A 140 -12.72 -0.80 -2.81
C VAL A 140 -12.63 0.06 -4.07
N LYS A 141 -13.07 1.31 -3.96
CA LYS A 141 -12.84 2.32 -5.00
C LYS A 141 -11.35 2.60 -5.09
N ILE A 142 -10.76 2.32 -6.24
CA ILE A 142 -9.36 2.59 -6.53
C ILE A 142 -9.28 3.62 -7.64
N SER A 143 -8.49 4.66 -7.40
CA SER A 143 -8.16 5.71 -8.33
C SER A 143 -6.94 5.32 -9.17
N GLY A 144 -6.95 5.75 -10.44
CA GLY A 144 -5.87 5.50 -11.39
C GLY A 144 -6.21 4.49 -12.47
N LYS A 145 -5.43 4.53 -13.55
CA LYS A 145 -5.58 3.63 -14.70
C LYS A 145 -4.71 2.40 -14.52
N GLU A 146 -5.22 1.27 -14.98
CA GLU A 146 -4.43 0.03 -15.11
C GLU A 146 -3.27 0.27 -16.10
N LYS A 147 -2.06 -0.10 -15.69
CA LYS A 147 -0.81 0.06 -16.44
C LYS A 147 -0.41 -1.20 -17.19
N TRP A 148 -0.81 -2.38 -16.69
CA TRP A 148 -0.42 -3.67 -17.26
C TRP A 148 -1.62 -4.47 -17.74
N VAL A 149 -2.49 -3.81 -18.51
CA VAL A 149 -3.64 -4.44 -19.17
C VAL A 149 -3.12 -5.35 -20.28
N LYS A 150 -3.42 -6.64 -20.19
CA LYS A 150 -3.36 -7.50 -21.38
C LYS A 150 -4.55 -7.14 -22.26
N VAL A 151 -4.29 -6.59 -23.44
CA VAL A 151 -5.32 -6.39 -24.46
C VAL A 151 -5.87 -7.78 -24.83
N PRO A 152 -7.17 -8.06 -24.66
CA PRO A 152 -7.74 -9.33 -25.07
C PRO A 152 -7.94 -9.29 -26.59
N GLY A 153 -7.02 -9.93 -27.31
CA GLY A 153 -7.11 -10.14 -28.75
C GLY A 153 -5.91 -9.61 -29.52
N GLY A 154 -5.05 -10.52 -29.95
CA GLY A 154 -4.19 -10.33 -31.12
C GLY A 154 -2.83 -9.68 -30.90
N VAL A 155 -1.80 -10.48 -31.20
CA VAL A 155 -0.51 -10.08 -31.77
C VAL A 155 0.50 -9.51 -30.75
N HIS A 156 1.38 -10.43 -30.32
CA HIS A 156 2.78 -10.14 -30.03
C HIS A 156 3.34 -9.23 -31.13
N GLU A 157 4.23 -8.29 -30.77
CA GLU A 157 5.11 -7.54 -31.69
C GLU A 157 4.61 -6.13 -32.03
N GLU A 158 4.79 -5.18 -31.10
CA GLU A 158 5.21 -3.79 -31.37
C GLU A 158 5.14 -2.93 -30.09
N THR A 159 6.19 -2.96 -29.27
CA THR A 159 6.47 -1.82 -28.35
C THR A 159 7.96 -1.60 -28.11
N ILE A 160 8.85 -2.21 -28.90
CA ILE A 160 10.29 -1.95 -28.81
C ILE A 160 10.70 -0.70 -29.64
N GLN A 161 9.85 -0.21 -30.56
CA GLN A 161 10.18 0.92 -31.44
C GLN A 161 10.13 2.32 -30.77
N ALA A 162 9.54 2.48 -29.58
CA ALA A 162 9.46 3.80 -28.94
C ALA A 162 10.70 4.19 -28.11
N LEU A 163 11.67 3.28 -27.92
CA LEU A 163 12.86 3.54 -27.09
C LEU A 163 14.19 3.64 -27.88
N VAL A 164 14.17 3.49 -29.20
CA VAL A 164 15.37 3.53 -30.07
C VAL A 164 15.38 4.76 -31.00
N THR A 165 14.45 5.70 -30.81
CA THR A 165 14.45 6.98 -31.55
C THR A 165 14.72 8.16 -30.63
N LEU A 166 15.75 8.03 -29.78
CA LEU A 166 16.48 9.16 -29.20
C LEU A 166 17.97 8.99 -29.49
#